data_AF-A0A7J2YMK7-F1
#
_entry.id   AF-A0A7J2YMK7-F1
#
_cell.length_a   1.000
_cell.length_b   1.000
_cell.length_c   1.000
_cell.angle_alpha   90.00
_cell.angle_beta   90.00
_cell.angle_gamma   90.00
#
_symmetry.space_group_name_H-M   'P 1'
#
loop_
_entity.id
_entity.type
_entity.pdbx_description
1 polymer ?
#
loop_
_entity_poly.entity_id
_entity_poly.type
_entity_poly.pdbx_seq_one_letter_code
_entity_poly.pdbx_strand_id
1 'polypeptide(L)'
;MPRDPVCGMTVDAEKAIKRKIGDRTYYFCSETCARTYEQPEQELKAMKRRVTVTLAGVIAVAGLRVLIMFGLVTTIMAFTIVGDLSVYSLAIFIVSTP
;
A
#
# COMPACT_ATOMS: atom_id res chain seq x y z
N MET A 1 -31.11 -18.69 -19.96
CA MET A 1 -30.29 -18.84 -18.75
C MET A 1 -30.02 -17.45 -18.19
N PRO A 2 -30.40 -17.16 -16.93
CA PRO A 2 -30.11 -15.86 -16.33
C PRO A 2 -28.60 -15.60 -16.22
N ARG A 3 -28.20 -14.33 -16.34
CA ARG A 3 -26.81 -13.89 -16.14
C ARG A 3 -26.70 -13.09 -14.86
N ASP A 4 -25.61 -13.33 -14.13
CA ASP A 4 -25.24 -12.57 -12.96
C ASP A 4 -24.79 -11.14 -13.38
N PRO A 5 -25.44 -10.08 -12.86
CA PRO A 5 -25.12 -8.70 -13.23
C PRO A 5 -23.82 -8.16 -12.61
N VAL A 6 -23.22 -8.85 -11.63
CA VAL A 6 -21.98 -8.43 -10.98
C VAL A 6 -20.76 -8.98 -11.72
N CYS A 7 -20.75 -10.29 -11.99
CA CYS A 7 -19.60 -10.97 -12.59
C CYS A 7 -19.79 -11.34 -14.07
N GLY A 8 -21.01 -11.24 -14.61
CA GLY A 8 -21.33 -11.61 -15.99
C GLY A 8 -21.46 -13.12 -16.24
N MET A 9 -21.36 -13.95 -15.20
CA MET A 9 -21.45 -15.41 -15.31
C MET A 9 -22.87 -15.85 -15.66
N THR A 10 -23.01 -16.83 -16.55
CA THR A 10 -24.31 -17.43 -16.85
C THR A 10 -24.63 -18.48 -15.80
N VAL A 11 -25.81 -18.38 -15.18
CA VAL A 11 -26.23 -19.24 -14.06
C VAL A 11 -27.53 -19.95 -14.40
N ASP A 12 -27.69 -21.14 -13.85
CA ASP A 12 -28.94 -21.90 -13.94
C ASP A 12 -29.96 -21.32 -12.95
N ALA A 13 -31.19 -21.04 -13.40
CA ALA A 13 -32.22 -20.42 -12.60
C ALA A 13 -32.67 -21.27 -11.40
N GLU A 14 -32.44 -22.59 -11.44
CA GLU A 14 -32.77 -23.50 -10.33
C GLU A 14 -31.69 -23.50 -9.23
N LYS A 15 -30.42 -23.39 -9.62
CA LYS A 15 -29.27 -23.40 -8.69
C LYS A 15 -28.82 -22.00 -8.26
N ALA A 16 -29.24 -20.96 -8.98
CA ALA A 16 -28.84 -19.59 -8.72
C ALA A 16 -29.48 -19.02 -7.45
N ILE A 17 -28.75 -18.12 -6.81
CA ILE A 17 -29.24 -17.37 -5.65
C ILE A 17 -30.14 -16.25 -6.15
N LYS A 18 -31.37 -16.21 -5.64
CA LYS A 18 -32.40 -15.23 -6.06
C LYS A 18 -32.54 -14.16 -4.99
N ARG A 19 -32.46 -12.89 -5.40
CA ARG A 19 -32.78 -11.74 -4.53
C ARG A 19 -33.75 -10.80 -5.22
N LYS A 20 -34.72 -10.31 -4.46
CA LYS A 20 -35.67 -9.29 -4.93
C LYS A 20 -35.14 -7.92 -4.56
N ILE A 21 -34.86 -7.09 -5.56
CA ILE A 21 -34.27 -5.76 -5.38
C ILE A 21 -35.14 -4.78 -6.16
N GLY A 22 -35.86 -3.93 -5.42
CA GLY A 22 -36.97 -3.16 -5.95
C GLY A 22 -38.10 -4.09 -6.41
N ASP A 23 -38.50 -3.96 -7.67
CA ASP A 23 -39.61 -4.72 -8.25
C ASP A 23 -39.17 -5.86 -9.17
N ARG A 24 -37.87 -6.20 -9.17
CA ARG A 24 -37.29 -7.26 -10.01
C ARG A 24 -36.56 -8.30 -9.16
N THR A 25 -36.61 -9.55 -9.62
CA THR A 25 -35.83 -10.66 -9.05
C THR A 25 -34.59 -10.87 -9.89
N TYR A 26 -33.42 -10.75 -9.25
CA TYR A 26 -32.11 -10.99 -9.87
C TYR A 26 -31.56 -12.36 -9.45
N TYR A 27 -30.71 -12.92 -10.31
CA TYR A 27 -30.09 -14.24 -10.13
C TYR A 27 -28.57 -14.07 -10.07
N PHE A 28 -27.95 -14.65 -9.05
CA PHE A 28 -26.52 -14.52 -8.77
C PHE A 28 -25.85 -15.89 -8.70
N CYS A 29 -24.55 -15.93 -9.04
CA CYS A 29 -23.72 -17.13 -8.97
C CYS A 29 -23.30 -17.48 -7.53
N SER A 30 -23.27 -16.50 -6.63
CA SER A 30 -22.82 -16.65 -5.25
C SER A 30 -23.48 -15.62 -4.32
N GLU A 31 -23.45 -15.87 -3.01
CA GLU A 31 -23.96 -14.92 -2.01
C GLU A 31 -23.15 -13.62 -2.00
N THR A 32 -21.86 -13.71 -2.31
CA THR A 32 -20.98 -12.56 -2.42
C THR A 32 -21.46 -11.62 -3.51
N CYS A 33 -21.74 -12.13 -4.72
CA CYS A 33 -22.28 -11.32 -5.82
C CYS A 33 -23.63 -10.69 -5.46
N ALA A 34 -24.52 -11.44 -4.80
CA ALA A 34 -25.80 -10.90 -4.34
C ALA A 34 -25.61 -9.72 -3.36
N ARG A 35 -24.76 -9.87 -2.34
CA ARG A 35 -24.46 -8.79 -1.38
C ARG A 35 -23.81 -7.57 -2.04
N THR A 36 -22.85 -7.79 -2.94
CA THR A 36 -22.19 -6.71 -3.69
C THR A 36 -23.18 -5.91 -4.51
N TYR A 37 -24.21 -6.56 -5.07
CA TYR A 37 -25.25 -5.88 -5.84
C TYR A 37 -26.27 -5.15 -4.96
N GLU A 38 -26.60 -5.67 -3.77
CA GLU A 38 -27.51 -5.01 -2.82
C GLU A 38 -26.88 -3.76 -2.18
N GLN A 39 -25.58 -3.78 -1.90
CA GLN A 39 -24.89 -2.69 -1.20
C GLN A 39 -23.54 -2.33 -1.84
N PRO A 40 -23.52 -1.88 -3.11
CA PRO A 40 -22.28 -1.64 -3.84
C PRO A 40 -21.42 -0.55 -3.17
N GLU A 41 -22.03 0.47 -2.57
CA GLU A 41 -21.30 1.53 -1.88
C GLU A 41 -20.59 1.05 -0.62
N GLN A 42 -21.18 0.12 0.12
CA GLN A 42 -20.61 -0.36 1.40
C GLN A 42 -19.42 -1.27 1.15
N GLU A 43 -19.56 -2.22 0.22
CA GLU A 43 -18.48 -3.12 -0.19
C GLU A 43 -17.30 -2.33 -0.79
N LEU A 44 -17.59 -1.32 -1.62
CA LEU A 44 -16.55 -0.47 -2.20
C LEU A 44 -15.83 0.37 -1.14
N LYS A 45 -16.53 0.90 -0.12
CA LYS A 45 -15.93 1.63 1.00
C LYS A 45 -15.06 0.71 1.87
N ALA A 46 -15.52 -0.50 2.16
CA ALA A 46 -14.77 -1.48 2.94
C ALA A 46 -13.47 -1.90 2.22
N MET A 47 -13.56 -2.16 0.91
CA MET A 47 -12.40 -2.48 0.08
C MET A 47 -11.42 -1.31 0.01
N LYS A 48 -11.90 -0.10 -0.31
CA LYS A 48 -11.08 1.12 -0.36
C LYS A 48 -10.34 1.37 0.94
N ARG A 49 -11.02 1.25 2.10
CA ARG A 49 -10.40 1.46 3.41
C ARG A 49 -9.22 0.51 3.64
N ARG A 50 -9.37 -0.78 3.33
CA ARG A 50 -8.28 -1.76 3.50
C ARG A 50 -7.09 -1.41 2.59
N VAL A 51 -7.36 -1.08 1.33
CA VAL A 51 -6.31 -0.71 0.36
C VAL A 51 -5.59 0.59 0.79
N THR A 52 -6.32 1.60 1.23
CA THR A 52 -5.71 2.86 1.69
C THR A 52 -4.82 2.64 2.91
N VAL A 53 -5.23 1.81 3.86
CA VAL A 53 -4.42 1.51 5.06
C VAL A 53 -3.13 0.78 4.69
N THR A 54 -3.20 -0.23 3.82
CA THR A 54 -2.00 -0.95 3.39
C THR A 54 -1.05 -0.05 2.60
N LEU A 55 -1.58 0.75 1.66
CA LEU A 55 -0.78 1.66 0.86
C LEU A 55 -0.09 2.73 1.72
N ALA A 56 -0.84 3.32 2.66
CA ALA A 56 -0.30 4.31 3.61
C ALA A 56 0.81 3.72 4.47
N GLY A 57 0.63 2.49 4.98
CA GLY A 57 1.66 1.78 5.73
C GLY A 57 2.94 1.55 4.93
N VAL A 58 2.82 1.11 3.67
CA VAL A 58 3.97 0.91 2.77
C VAL A 58 4.72 2.23 2.52
N ILE A 59 3.99 3.30 2.21
CA ILE A 59 4.57 4.63 1.97
C ILE A 59 5.27 5.15 3.22
N ALA A 60 4.67 4.98 4.40
CA ALA A 60 5.28 5.38 5.67
C ALA A 60 6.59 4.64 5.96
N VAL A 61 6.62 3.31 5.77
CA VAL A 61 7.84 2.51 5.96
C VAL A 61 8.92 2.89 4.94
N ALA A 62 8.55 3.11 3.68
CA ALA A 62 9.47 3.56 2.65
C ALA A 62 10.06 4.94 2.99
N GLY A 63 9.21 5.90 3.39
CA GLY A 63 9.64 7.23 3.83
C GLY A 63 10.58 7.18 5.03
N LEU A 64 10.26 6.36 6.04
CA LEU A 64 11.12 6.17 7.21
C LEU A 64 12.49 5.62 6.82
N ARG A 65 12.56 4.62 5.94
CA ARG A 65 13.84 4.08 5.44
C ARG A 65 14.67 5.14 4.73
N VAL A 66 14.03 5.94 3.88
CA VAL A 66 14.70 7.01 3.14
C VAL A 66 15.28 8.04 4.11
N LEU A 67 14.50 8.48 5.12
CA LEU A 67 14.97 9.42 6.14
C LEU A 67 16.16 8.88 6.94
N ILE A 68 16.10 7.61 7.36
CA ILE A 68 17.21 6.97 8.09
C ILE A 68 18.46 6.90 7.20
N MET A 69 18.32 6.49 5.94
CA MET A 69 19.44 6.38 5.02
C MET A 69 20.09 7.74 4.77
N PHE A 70 19.29 8.78 4.53
CA PHE A 70 19.81 10.14 4.37
C PHE A 70 20.48 10.66 5.64
N GLY A 71 19.90 10.45 6.82
CA GLY A 71 20.52 10.83 8.10
C GLY A 71 21.84 10.11 8.36
N LEU A 72 21.92 8.82 8.01
CA LEU A 72 23.15 8.05 8.13
C LEU A 72 24.23 8.55 7.16
N VAL A 73 23.87 8.87 5.93
CA VAL A 73 24.81 9.46 4.95
C VAL A 73 25.30 10.83 5.39
N THR A 74 24.43 11.72 5.87
CA THR A 74 24.83 13.07 6.30
C THR A 74 25.75 13.03 7.51
N THR A 75 25.47 12.15 8.47
CA THR A 75 26.33 11.95 9.65
C THR A 75 27.69 11.38 9.29
N ILE A 76 27.75 10.38 8.40
CA ILE A 76 29.02 9.82 7.90
C ILE A 76 29.83 10.90 7.18
N MET A 77 29.22 11.66 6.26
CA MET A 77 29.90 12.72 5.51
C MET A 77 30.41 13.85 6.42
N ALA A 78 29.65 14.22 7.45
CA ALA A 78 30.12 15.19 8.45
C ALA A 78 31.30 14.65 9.26
N PHE A 79 31.27 13.37 9.64
CA PHE A 79 32.33 12.73 10.40
C PHE A 79 33.62 12.58 9.60
N THR A 80 33.54 12.24 8.30
CA THR A 80 34.74 12.19 7.44
C THR A 80 35.33 13.57 7.22
N ILE A 81 34.54 14.61 6.99
CA ILE A 81 35.07 15.97 6.82
C ILE A 81 35.79 16.46 8.09
N VAL A 82 35.20 16.29 9.27
CA VAL A 82 35.80 16.76 10.54
C VAL A 82 36.96 15.87 10.97
N GLY A 83 36.84 14.56 10.78
CA GLY A 83 37.84 13.55 11.15
C GLY A 83 39.05 13.54 10.22
N ASP A 84 38.86 13.53 8.90
CA ASP A 84 39.95 13.56 7.94
C ASP A 84 40.71 14.89 8.00
N LEU A 85 40.03 16.05 8.06
CA LEU A 85 40.74 17.35 8.23
C LEU A 85 41.55 17.41 9.54
N SER A 86 41.04 16.82 10.63
CA SER A 86 41.77 16.68 11.90
C SER A 86 43.03 15.80 11.76
N VAL A 87 42.90 14.65 11.09
CA VAL A 87 44.02 13.72 10.89
C VAL A 87 45.07 14.30 9.93
N TYR A 88 44.65 14.93 8.82
CA TYR A 88 45.58 15.57 7.89
C TYR A 88 46.28 16.78 8.50
N SER A 89 45.58 17.60 9.30
CA SER A 89 46.20 18.74 9.98
C SER A 89 47.22 18.30 11.04
N LEU A 90 46.91 17.26 11.83
CA LEU A 90 47.87 16.66 12.78
C LEU A 90 49.07 16.04 12.06
N ALA A 91 48.83 15.33 10.94
CA ALA A 91 49.90 14.70 10.15
C ALA A 91 50.84 15.74 9.51
N ILE A 92 50.30 16.83 8.96
CA ILE A 92 51.10 17.94 8.43
C ILE A 92 51.85 18.66 9.56
N PHE A 93 51.24 18.84 10.74
CA PHE A 93 51.90 19.44 11.89
C PHE A 93 53.10 18.59 12.34
N ILE A 94 52.94 17.28 12.49
CA ILE A 94 54.04 16.36 12.87
C ILE A 94 55.16 16.33 11.82
N VAL A 95 54.84 16.37 10.53
CA VAL A 95 55.86 16.37 9.45
C VAL A 95 56.56 17.73 9.31
N SER A 96 55.88 18.83 9.61
CA SER A 96 56.42 20.20 9.44
C SER A 96 57.13 20.76 10.67
N THR A 97 57.04 20.11 11.83
CA THR A 97 57.80 20.50 13.03
C THR A 97 59.15 19.77 13.00
N PRO A 98 60.29 20.48 12.82
CA PRO A 98 61.61 19.86 12.80
C PRO A 98 62.07 19.34 14.16
#